data_AF-A0A7W7ZJA3-F1
#
_entry.id   AF-A0A7W7ZJA3-F1
#
_cell.length_a   1.000
_cell.length_b   1.000
_cell.length_c   1.000
_cell.angle_alpha   90.00
_cell.angle_beta   90.00
_cell.angle_gamma   90.00
#
_symmetry.space_group_name_H-M   'P 1'
#
loop_
_entity.id
_entity.type
_entity.pdbx_description
1 polymer ?
#
loop_
_entity_poly.entity_id
_entity_poly.type
_entity_poly.pdbx_seq_one_letter_code
_entity_poly.pdbx_strand_id
1 'polypeptide(L)'
;MKTLTGWNESGQELTPFLQPGDEVEEAFSDWALNLLPPAFWSSNVVQIGEPHSHIDGRPTFATFYREGRKWFFGGHCHRGKIAEPYLLARA
;
A
#
# COMPACT_ATOMS: atom_id res chain seq x y z
N MET A 1 -12.20 0.30 9.30
CA MET A 1 -10.73 0.30 9.52
C MET A 1 -10.27 -1.14 9.54
N LYS A 2 -9.27 -1.48 8.74
CA LYS A 2 -8.60 -2.78 8.69
C LYS A 2 -7.42 -2.78 9.67
N THR A 3 -7.20 -3.88 10.37
CA THR A 3 -6.13 -4.02 11.37
C THR A 3 -5.14 -5.11 10.97
N LEU A 4 -3.89 -4.97 11.43
CA LEU A 4 -2.82 -5.94 11.19
C LEU A 4 -3.15 -7.27 11.88
N THR A 5 -3.74 -7.23 13.08
CA THR A 5 -4.27 -8.43 13.76
C THR A 5 -5.35 -9.11 12.93
N GLY A 6 -6.32 -8.34 12.42
CA GLY A 6 -7.39 -8.90 11.59
C GLY A 6 -6.87 -9.50 10.28
N TRP A 7 -5.81 -8.93 9.71
CA TRP A 7 -5.12 -9.51 8.57
C TRP A 7 -4.46 -10.85 8.93
N ASN A 8 -3.65 -10.87 9.99
CA ASN A 8 -2.97 -12.09 10.45
C ASN A 8 -3.95 -13.23 10.76
N GLU A 9 -5.09 -12.93 11.39
CA GLU A 9 -6.12 -13.92 11.72
C GLU A 9 -6.89 -14.42 10.48
N SER A 10 -7.02 -13.58 9.45
CA SER A 10 -7.70 -13.97 8.21
C SER A 10 -6.95 -15.03 7.41
N GLY A 11 -5.63 -15.12 7.58
CA GLY A 11 -4.76 -15.99 6.77
C GLY A 11 -4.76 -15.64 5.27
N GLN A 12 -5.24 -14.45 4.90
CA GLN A 12 -5.28 -13.98 3.52
C GLN A 12 -3.96 -13.30 3.12
N GLU A 13 -3.65 -13.32 1.82
CA GLU A 13 -2.66 -12.42 1.25
C GLU A 13 -3.10 -10.95 1.41
N LEU A 14 -2.17 -10.00 1.30
CA LEU A 14 -2.44 -8.58 1.52
C LEU A 14 -3.52 -8.03 0.56
N THR A 15 -3.42 -8.34 -0.74
CA THR A 15 -4.30 -7.80 -1.79
C THR A 15 -5.76 -8.28 -1.69
N PRO A 16 -6.05 -9.55 -1.38
CA PRO A 16 -7.42 -9.96 -1.07
C PRO A 16 -7.99 -9.33 0.21
N PHE A 17 -7.14 -9.00 1.19
CA PHE A 17 -7.57 -8.44 2.46
C PHE A 17 -7.83 -6.92 2.40
N LEU A 18 -6.98 -6.18 1.68
CA LEU A 18 -7.04 -4.72 1.53
C LEU A 18 -7.43 -4.32 0.10
N GLN A 19 -8.47 -3.50 -0.01
CA GLN A 19 -8.85 -2.85 -1.26
C GLN A 19 -8.36 -1.39 -1.30
N PRO A 20 -8.01 -0.84 -2.48
CA PRO A 20 -7.67 0.57 -2.60
C PRO A 20 -8.76 1.47 -1.99
N GLY A 21 -8.36 2.37 -1.10
CA GLY A 21 -9.26 3.24 -0.33
C GLY A 21 -9.62 2.72 1.07
N ASP A 22 -9.26 1.48 1.43
CA ASP A 22 -9.47 0.98 2.78
C ASP A 22 -8.65 1.79 3.81
N GLU A 23 -9.33 2.32 4.82
CA GLU A 23 -8.68 2.90 6.01
C GLU A 23 -8.01 1.77 6.81
N VAL A 24 -6.73 1.92 7.10
CA VAL A 24 -5.91 0.96 7.85
C VAL A 24 -5.36 1.61 9.13
N GLU A 25 -5.05 0.79 10.12
CA GLU A 25 -4.32 1.26 11.29
C GLU A 25 -2.85 1.59 10.97
N GLU A 26 -2.23 2.43 11.81
CA GLU A 26 -0.82 2.84 11.66
C GLU A 26 0.16 1.67 11.70
N ALA A 27 -0.20 0.56 12.35
CA ALA A 27 0.62 -0.65 12.38
C ALA A 27 0.89 -1.23 10.98
N PHE A 28 0.05 -0.97 9.98
CA PHE A 28 0.34 -1.37 8.59
C PHE A 28 1.50 -0.57 7.98
N SER A 29 1.57 0.75 8.23
CA SER A 29 2.71 1.54 7.74
C SER A 29 4.00 1.14 8.44
N ASP A 30 3.95 0.85 9.74
CA ASP A 30 5.11 0.38 10.49
C ASP A 30 5.57 -1.01 10.03
N TRP A 31 4.62 -1.93 9.82
CA TRP A 31 4.90 -3.24 9.25
C TRP A 31 5.56 -3.12 7.87
N ALA A 32 5.02 -2.27 6.99
CA ALA A 32 5.55 -2.06 5.65
C ALA A 32 6.98 -1.50 5.65
N LEU A 33 7.31 -0.62 6.60
CA LEU A 33 8.66 -0.08 6.79
C LEU A 33 9.67 -1.12 7.32
N ASN A 34 9.21 -2.05 8.14
CA ASN A 34 10.06 -3.05 8.81
C ASN A 34 10.19 -4.37 8.04
N LEU A 35 9.39 -4.59 7.00
CA LEU A 35 9.42 -5.82 6.21
C LEU A 35 10.68 -5.90 5.31
N LEU A 36 10.93 -4.84 4.54
CA LEU A 36 12.05 -4.69 3.60
C LEU A 36 12.39 -3.19 3.46
N PRO A 37 13.60 -2.81 3.03
CA PRO A 37 13.90 -1.43 2.67
C PRO A 37 12.82 -0.88 1.73
N PRO A 38 12.12 0.21 2.08
CA PRO A 38 10.97 0.66 1.31
C PRO A 38 11.40 1.15 -0.07
N ALA A 39 10.59 0.85 -1.10
CA ALA A 39 10.82 1.37 -2.45
C ALA A 39 10.66 2.90 -2.51
N PHE A 40 9.80 3.43 -1.64
CA PHE A 40 9.59 4.85 -1.42
C PHE A 40 9.13 5.09 0.02
N TRP A 41 9.66 6.14 0.64
CA TRP A 41 9.28 6.54 1.98
C TRP A 41 9.30 8.06 2.10
N SER A 42 8.23 8.59 2.68
CA SER A 42 8.07 9.99 3.08
C SER A 42 7.23 10.06 4.35
N SER A 43 7.00 11.27 4.86
CA SER A 43 6.12 11.46 6.03
C SER A 43 4.69 10.99 5.81
N ASN A 44 4.20 10.89 4.57
CA ASN A 44 2.80 10.57 4.27
C ASN A 44 2.63 9.35 3.35
N VAL A 45 3.70 8.68 2.94
CA VAL A 45 3.62 7.54 2.01
C VAL A 45 4.70 6.53 2.34
N VAL A 46 4.31 5.26 2.38
CA VAL A 46 5.19 4.09 2.48
C VAL A 46 4.87 3.14 1.32
N GLN A 47 5.90 2.73 0.58
CA GLN A 47 5.80 1.67 -0.43
C GLN A 47 6.73 0.52 -0.08
N ILE A 48 6.19 -0.69 -0.01
CA ILE A 48 6.96 -1.90 0.32
C ILE A 48 8.07 -2.09 -0.72
N GLY A 49 9.24 -2.57 -0.30
CA GLY A 49 10.42 -2.73 -1.15
C GLY A 49 10.24 -3.70 -2.32
N GLU A 50 9.43 -4.74 -2.14
CA GLU A 50 9.19 -5.76 -3.16
C GLU A 50 8.19 -5.27 -4.21
N PRO A 51 8.55 -5.28 -5.52
CA PRO A 51 7.60 -5.03 -6.59
C PRO A 51 6.50 -6.09 -6.63
N HIS A 52 5.25 -5.67 -6.73
CA HIS A 52 4.12 -6.57 -6.96
C HIS A 52 4.03 -7.03 -8.42
N SER A 53 4.16 -6.09 -9.36
CA SER A 53 4.07 -6.34 -10.80
C SER A 53 4.70 -5.19 -11.60
N HIS A 54 4.72 -5.30 -12.93
CA HIS A 54 5.16 -4.24 -13.85
C HIS A 54 4.03 -3.84 -14.79
N ILE A 55 3.79 -2.53 -14.89
CA ILE A 55 2.80 -1.93 -15.80
C ILE A 55 3.55 -0.93 -16.67
N ASP A 56 3.42 -1.08 -17.98
CA ASP A 56 4.21 -0.33 -18.98
C ASP A 56 5.71 -0.37 -18.71
N GLY A 57 6.22 -1.54 -18.32
CA GLY A 57 7.64 -1.75 -17.98
C GLY A 57 8.10 -1.09 -16.67
N ARG A 58 7.19 -0.49 -15.90
CA ARG A 58 7.50 0.16 -14.61
C ARG A 58 6.95 -0.64 -13.45
N PRO A 59 7.74 -0.87 -12.38
CA PRO A 59 7.28 -1.62 -11.22
C PRO A 59 6.15 -0.89 -10.49
N THR A 60 5.32 -1.68 -9.82
CA THR A 60 4.27 -1.24 -8.90
C THR A 60 4.49 -1.85 -7.53
N PHE A 61 4.10 -1.12 -6.49
CA PHE A 61 4.38 -1.46 -5.10
C PHE A 61 3.13 -1.30 -4.27
N ALA A 62 2.92 -2.22 -3.32
CA ALA A 62 1.90 -2.06 -2.29
C ALA A 62 2.15 -0.74 -1.55
N THR A 63 1.13 0.12 -1.54
CA THR A 63 1.27 1.51 -1.12
C THR A 63 0.33 1.82 0.03
N PHE A 64 0.89 2.41 1.10
CA PHE A 64 0.13 3.02 2.17
C PHE A 64 0.35 4.52 2.14
N TYR A 65 -0.72 5.30 2.25
CA TYR A 65 -0.66 6.76 2.26
C TYR A 65 -1.47 7.33 3.41
N ARG A 66 -1.09 8.53 3.84
CA ARG A 66 -1.71 9.22 4.97
C ARG A 66 -2.46 10.45 4.52
N GLU A 67 -3.73 10.54 4.93
CA GLU A 67 -4.52 11.78 4.86
C GLU A 67 -4.88 12.22 6.27
N GLY A 68 -4.35 13.38 6.68
CA GLY A 68 -4.46 13.86 8.05
C GLY A 68 -3.79 12.90 9.05
N ARG A 69 -4.59 12.26 9.91
CA ARG A 69 -4.13 11.29 10.93
C ARG A 69 -4.44 9.83 10.57
N LYS A 70 -5.00 9.59 9.38
CA LYS A 70 -5.47 8.28 8.97
C LYS A 70 -4.61 7.71 7.86
N TRP A 71 -4.32 6.43 7.94
CA TRP A 71 -3.63 5.69 6.90
C TRP A 71 -4.64 4.95 6.03
N PHE A 72 -4.31 4.83 4.75
CA PHE A 72 -5.13 4.20 3.74
C PHE A 72 -4.27 3.32 2.84
N PHE A 73 -4.86 2.24 2.34
CA PHE A 73 -4.24 1.43 1.31
C PHE A 73 -4.50 2.03 -0.08
N GLY A 74 -3.45 2.31 -0.84
CA GLY A 74 -3.51 2.87 -2.20
C GLY A 74 -3.52 1.83 -3.32
N GLY A 75 -3.41 0.55 -2.99
CA GLY A 75 -3.21 -0.53 -3.96
C GLY A 75 -1.76 -0.61 -4.46
N HIS A 76 -1.59 -1.10 -5.69
CA HIS A 76 -0.30 -1.30 -6.33
C HIS A 76 0.04 -0.10 -7.21
N CYS A 77 0.77 0.85 -6.64
CA CYS A 77 1.07 2.13 -7.29
C CYS A 77 2.49 2.15 -7.87
N HIS A 78 2.71 2.95 -8.90
CA HIS A 78 4.08 3.29 -9.29
C HIS A 78 4.82 4.00 -8.16
N ARG A 79 6.15 3.97 -8.21
CA ARG A 79 7.01 4.59 -7.20
C ARG A 79 6.63 6.05 -6.96
N GLY A 80 6.37 6.42 -5.70
CA GLY A 80 6.00 7.76 -5.26
C GLY A 80 4.56 8.19 -5.65
N LYS A 81 3.73 7.28 -6.16
CA LYS A 81 2.30 7.52 -6.44
C LYS A 81 1.43 6.86 -5.37
N ILE A 82 0.19 7.34 -5.21
CA ILE A 82 -0.77 6.87 -4.20
C ILE A 82 -2.06 6.30 -4.79
N ALA A 83 -2.15 6.23 -6.12
CA ALA A 83 -3.26 5.63 -6.85
C ALA A 83 -2.74 4.64 -7.89
N GLU A 84 -3.47 3.54 -8.06
CA GLU A 84 -3.12 2.52 -9.05
C GLU A 84 -3.15 3.09 -10.47
N PRO A 85 -2.22 2.68 -11.35
CA PRO A 85 -2.15 3.20 -12.72
C PRO A 85 -3.40 2.88 -13.56
N TYR A 86 -4.16 1.83 -13.22
CA TYR A 86 -5.43 1.52 -13.89
C TYR A 86 -6.57 2.49 -13.52
N LEU A 87 -6.51 3.12 -12.34
CA LEU A 87 -7.50 4.11 -11.90
C LEU A 87 -7.29 5.46 -12.61
N LEU A 88 -6.06 5.76 -13.02
CA LEU A 88 -5.71 6.98 -13.78
C LEU A 88 -6.11 6.90 -15.26
N ALA A 89 -6.38 5.71 -15.81
CA ALA A 89 -6.82 5.51 -17.19
C ALA A 89 -8.34 5.68 -17.40
N ARG A 90 -9.09 5.94 -16.32
CA ARG A 90 -10.55 6.11 -16.33
C ARG A 90 -11.02 7.55 -16.03
N ALA A 91 -10.09 8.51 -16.01
CA ALA A 91 -10.35 9.94 -15.80
C ALA A 91 -10.17 10.73 -17.10
#